data_AF-A0A4R4PFD5-F1
#
_entry.id   AF-A0A4R4PFD5-F1
#
_cell.length_a   1.000
_cell.length_b   1.000
_cell.length_c   1.000
_cell.angle_alpha   90.00
_cell.angle_beta   90.00
_cell.angle_gamma   90.00
#
_symmetry.space_group_name_H-M   'P 1'
#
loop_
_entity.id
_entity.type
_entity.pdbx_description
1 polymer ?
#
loop_
_entity_poly.entity_id
_entity_poly.type
_entity_poly.pdbx_seq_one_letter_code
_entity_poly.pdbx_strand_id
1 'polypeptide(L)'
;MDAALLPLLAALAAEDRRKPLVEAQLTVLEAALLLARAAEAETRQPPADCLELLTGALGSVRAAVHATSHALIRTRDGLRRPHPSS
;
A
#
# COMPACT_ATOMS: atom_id res chain seq x y z
N MET A 1 29.60 -9.50 -18.53
CA MET A 1 28.40 -8.91 -17.89
C MET A 1 28.88 -7.68 -17.13
N ASP A 2 28.35 -6.50 -17.46
CA ASP A 2 28.90 -5.24 -16.96
C ASP A 2 28.62 -5.06 -15.46
N ALA A 3 29.66 -4.91 -14.64
CA ALA A 3 29.56 -4.89 -13.18
C ALA A 3 28.69 -3.74 -12.65
N ALA A 4 28.51 -2.68 -13.44
CA ALA A 4 27.67 -1.53 -13.12
C ALA A 4 26.15 -1.80 -13.21
N LEU A 5 25.71 -2.83 -13.93
CA LEU A 5 24.28 -3.13 -14.11
C LEU A 5 23.64 -3.77 -12.87
N LEU A 6 24.40 -4.54 -12.11
CA LEU A 6 23.92 -5.24 -10.92
C LEU A 6 23.40 -4.29 -9.81
N PRO A 7 24.13 -3.23 -9.41
CA PRO A 7 23.64 -2.28 -8.41
C PRO A 7 22.44 -1.44 -8.88
N LEU A 8 22.37 -1.09 -10.17
CA LEU A 8 21.22 -0.38 -10.74
C LEU A 8 19.93 -1.21 -10.67
N LEU A 9 20.00 -2.49 -11.03
CA LEU A 9 18.86 -3.41 -10.94
C LEU A 9 18.39 -3.61 -9.49
N ALA A 10 19.33 -3.69 -8.54
CA ALA A 10 19.01 -3.77 -7.12
C ALA A 10 18.30 -2.51 -6.61
N ALA A 11 18.73 -1.32 -7.04
CA ALA A 11 18.10 -0.04 -6.71
C ALA A 11 16.68 0.06 -7.29
N LEU A 12 16.49 -0.31 -8.57
CA LEU A 12 15.16 -0.35 -9.20
C LEU A 12 14.22 -1.33 -8.49
N ALA A 13 14.71 -2.53 -8.14
CA ALA A 13 13.93 -3.51 -7.39
C ALA A 13 13.61 -3.07 -5.96
N ALA A 14 14.46 -2.26 -5.31
CA ALA A 14 14.17 -1.67 -4.02
C ALA A 14 13.10 -0.57 -4.12
N GLU A 15 13.19 0.28 -5.15
CA GLU A 15 12.21 1.33 -5.42
C GLU A 15 10.83 0.75 -5.77
N ASP A 16 10.78 -0.26 -6.63
CA ASP A 16 9.56 -0.99 -6.99
C ASP A 16 8.89 -1.66 -5.77
N ARG A 17 9.67 -2.01 -4.74
CA ARG A 17 9.13 -2.57 -3.47
C ARG A 17 8.64 -1.49 -2.51
N ARG A 18 9.29 -0.33 -2.47
CA ARG A 18 8.90 0.78 -1.59
C ARG A 18 7.58 1.41 -2.03
N LYS A 19 7.36 1.58 -3.34
CA LYS A 19 6.16 2.24 -3.88
C LYS A 19 4.84 1.61 -3.38
N PRO A 20 4.61 0.28 -3.50
CA PRO A 20 3.37 -0.34 -3.01
C PRO A 20 3.24 -0.31 -1.49
N LEU A 21 4.36 -0.36 -0.75
CA LEU A 21 4.31 -0.28 0.72
C LEU A 21 3.91 1.11 1.20
N VAL A 22 4.46 2.16 0.59
CA VAL A 22 4.08 3.55 0.89
C VAL A 22 2.62 3.80 0.53
N GLU A 23 2.15 3.29 -0.61
CA GLU A 23 0.74 3.37 -1.01
C GLU A 23 -0.19 2.66 -0.01
N ALA A 24 0.20 1.47 0.48
CA ALA A 24 -0.53 0.77 1.53
C ALA A 24 -0.59 1.58 2.84
N GLN A 25 0.51 2.20 3.24
CA GLN A 25 0.56 3.04 4.45
C GLN A 25 -0.35 4.26 4.34
N LEU A 26 -0.32 4.95 3.20
CA LEU A 26 -1.15 6.13 2.95
C LEU A 26 -2.64 5.78 2.95
N THR A 27 -3.01 4.68 2.28
CA THR A 27 -4.41 4.22 2.23
C THR A 27 -4.93 3.76 3.59
N VAL A 28 -4.07 3.17 4.45
CA VAL A 28 -4.45 2.92 5.86
C VAL A 28 -4.69 4.21 6.64
N LEU A 29 -3.84 5.22 6.48
CA LEU A 29 -4.01 6.52 7.14
C LEU A 29 -5.27 7.23 6.67
N GLU A 30 -5.58 7.17 5.38
CA GLU A 30 -6.82 7.70 4.82
C GLU A 30 -8.05 6.99 5.41
N ALA A 31 -8.02 5.66 5.49
CA ALA A 31 -9.09 4.89 6.13
C ALA A 31 -9.29 5.30 7.59
N ALA A 32 -8.20 5.45 8.36
CA ALA A 32 -8.25 5.87 9.75
C ALA A 32 -8.85 7.28 9.90
N LEU A 33 -8.48 8.21 9.02
CA LEU A 33 -9.05 9.55 8.99
C LEU A 33 -10.55 9.54 8.70
N LEU A 34 -10.99 8.74 7.72
CA LEU A 34 -12.40 8.63 7.36
C LEU A 34 -13.24 8.03 8.49
N LEU A 35 -12.71 7.03 9.22
CA LEU A 35 -13.36 6.48 10.41
C LEU A 35 -13.45 7.51 11.54
N ALA A 36 -12.40 8.29 11.79
CA ALA A 36 -12.43 9.35 12.80
C ALA A 36 -13.50 10.41 12.47
N ARG A 37 -13.59 10.81 11.20
CA ARG A 37 -14.63 11.73 10.72
C ARG A 37 -16.03 11.12 10.82
N ALA A 38 -16.19 9.82 10.53
CA ALA A 38 -17.47 9.13 10.66
C ALA A 38 -17.96 9.13 12.12
N ALA A 39 -17.05 8.91 13.08
CA ALA A 39 -17.38 8.97 14.51
C ALA A 39 -17.83 10.38 14.95
N GLU A 40 -17.21 11.43 14.40
CA GLU A 40 -17.68 12.81 14.64
C GLU A 40 -19.06 13.06 13.99
N ALA A 41 -19.25 12.57 12.76
CA ALA A 41 -20.48 12.72 11.98
C ALA A 41 -21.67 12.01 12.61
N GLU A 42 -21.47 10.82 13.20
CA GLU A 42 -22.51 10.02 13.87
C GLU A 42 -23.29 10.82 14.92
N THR A 43 -22.63 11.80 15.55
CA THR A 43 -23.24 12.62 16.60
C THR A 43 -23.85 13.94 16.10
N ARG A 44 -23.53 14.38 14.88
CA ARG A 44 -23.77 15.78 14.43
C ARG A 44 -24.34 15.92 13.02
N GLN A 45 -24.34 14.87 12.20
CA GLN A 45 -24.63 14.94 10.78
C GLN A 45 -25.73 13.95 10.36
N PRO A 46 -26.34 14.15 9.17
CA PRO A 46 -27.27 13.19 8.59
C PRO A 46 -26.65 11.78 8.48
N PRO A 47 -27.46 10.71 8.64
CA PRO A 47 -26.96 9.33 8.54
C PRO A 47 -26.29 9.00 7.20
N ALA A 48 -26.70 9.66 6.11
CA ALA A 48 -26.13 9.47 4.78
C ALA A 48 -24.64 9.86 4.73
N ASP A 49 -24.26 10.98 5.34
CA ASP A 49 -22.87 11.46 5.36
C ASP A 49 -21.96 10.49 6.12
N CYS A 50 -22.46 9.92 7.23
CA CYS A 50 -21.75 8.87 7.97
C CYS A 50 -21.55 7.60 7.12
N LEU A 51 -22.59 7.17 6.39
CA LEU A 51 -22.49 6.01 5.49
C LEU A 51 -21.49 6.23 4.34
N GLU A 52 -21.42 7.43 3.78
CA GLU A 52 -20.44 7.78 2.75
C GLU A 52 -19.01 7.70 3.29
N LEU A 53 -18.75 8.25 4.48
CA LEU A 53 -17.45 8.19 5.13
C LEU A 53 -17.02 6.74 5.44
N LEU A 54 -17.93 5.91 5.96
CA LEU A 54 -17.67 4.50 6.23
C LEU A 54 -17.39 3.72 4.94
N THR A 55 -18.14 4.00 3.87
CA THR A 55 -17.92 3.38 2.56
C THR A 55 -16.56 3.77 1.98
N GLY A 56 -16.18 5.04 2.10
CA GLY A 56 -14.84 5.52 1.73
C GLY A 56 -13.74 4.81 2.53
N ALA A 57 -13.91 4.69 3.84
CA ALA A 57 -12.95 3.99 4.71
C ALA A 57 -12.75 2.53 4.27
N LEU A 58 -13.84 1.81 3.96
CA LEU A 58 -13.78 0.45 3.42
C LEU A 58 -13.07 0.38 2.06
N GLY A 59 -13.26 1.38 1.21
CA GLY A 59 -12.54 1.54 -0.06
C GLY A 59 -11.03 1.67 0.15
N SER A 60 -10.60 2.57 1.04
CA SER A 60 -9.18 2.77 1.35
C SER A 60 -8.56 1.54 2.00
N VAL A 61 -9.26 0.82 2.89
CA VAL A 61 -8.78 -0.47 3.44
C VAL A 61 -8.57 -1.50 2.33
N ARG A 62 -9.51 -1.62 1.39
CA ARG A 62 -9.36 -2.54 0.26
C ARG A 62 -8.15 -2.20 -0.60
N ALA A 63 -7.93 -0.92 -0.87
CA ALA A 63 -6.75 -0.45 -1.60
C ALA A 63 -5.45 -0.81 -0.84
N ALA A 64 -5.41 -0.60 0.48
CA ALA A 64 -4.27 -0.97 1.32
C ALA A 64 -3.95 -2.48 1.26
N VAL A 65 -4.98 -3.33 1.30
CA VAL A 65 -4.83 -4.79 1.19
C VAL A 65 -4.25 -5.16 -0.18
N HIS A 66 -4.74 -4.55 -1.27
CA HIS A 66 -4.20 -4.79 -2.60
C HIS A 66 -2.73 -4.36 -2.74
N ALA A 67 -2.40 -3.15 -2.29
CA ALA A 67 -1.04 -2.62 -2.34
C ALA A 67 -0.06 -3.47 -1.50
N THR A 68 -0.49 -3.91 -0.32
CA THR A 68 0.28 -4.83 0.54
C THR A 68 0.46 -6.19 -0.14
N SER A 69 -0.59 -6.74 -0.75
CA SER A 69 -0.52 -8.02 -1.47
C SER A 69 0.48 -7.94 -2.63
N HIS A 70 0.49 -6.84 -3.37
CA HIS A 70 1.46 -6.60 -4.43
C HIS A 70 2.90 -6.49 -3.87
N ALA A 71 3.11 -5.78 -2.77
CA ALA A 71 4.40 -5.71 -2.08
C ALA A 71 4.92 -7.10 -1.66
N LEU A 72 4.04 -7.96 -1.14
CA LEU A 72 4.37 -9.34 -0.75
C LEU A 72 4.78 -10.20 -1.94
N ILE A 73 4.00 -10.17 -3.03
CA ILE A 73 4.31 -10.92 -4.26
C ILE A 73 5.67 -10.49 -4.80
N ARG A 74 5.91 -9.18 -4.93
CA ARG A 74 7.19 -8.65 -5.42
C ARG A 74 8.37 -9.02 -4.53
N THR A 75 8.19 -9.01 -3.21
CA THR A 75 9.21 -9.43 -2.25
C THR A 75 9.52 -10.92 -2.41
N ARG A 76 8.50 -11.76 -2.55
CA ARG A 76 8.65 -13.20 -2.77
C ARG A 76 9.34 -13.52 -4.09
N ASP A 77 9.01 -12.81 -5.16
CA ASP A 77 9.66 -12.97 -6.46
C ASP A 77 11.13 -12.53 -6.42
N GLY A 78 11.43 -11.47 -5.66
CA GLY A 78 12.82 -11.05 -5.40
C GLY A 78 13.65 -12.12 -4.71
N LEU A 79 13.06 -12.85 -3.75
CA LEU A 79 13.73 -13.96 -3.04
C LEU A 79 13.89 -15.22 -3.91
N ARG A 80 13.04 -15.41 -4.93
CA ARG A 80 13.06 -16.59 -5.81
C ARG A 80 14.03 -16.49 -6.97
N ARG A 81 14.51 -15.28 -7.31
CA ARG A 81 15.52 -15.11 -8.36
C ARG A 81 16.88 -15.55 -7.79
N PRO A 82 17.49 -16.64 -8.30
CA PRO A 82 18.83 -17.03 -7.87
C PRO A 82 19.80 -15.87 -8.18
N HIS A 83 20.64 -15.51 -7.21
CA HIS A 83 21.85 -14.77 -7.50
C HIS A 83 22.60 -15.55 -8.60
N PRO A 84 22.93 -14.93 -9.75
CA PRO A 84 23.84 -15.59 -10.69
C PRO A 84 25.16 -15.82 -9.92
N SER A 85 25.43 -17.09 -9.65
CA SER A 85 26.64 -17.60 -9.03
C SER A 85 27.85 -17.00 -9.74
N SER A 86 28.72 -16.37 -8.94
CA SER A 86 30.09 -15.97 -9.31
C SER A 86 30.96 -17.17 -9.61
#